data_AF-A0A353GDB7-F1
#
_entry.id   AF-A0A353GDB7-F1
#
_cell.length_a   1.000
_cell.length_b   1.000
_cell.length_c   1.000
_cell.angle_alpha   90.00
_cell.angle_beta   90.00
_cell.angle_gamma   90.00
#
_symmetry.space_group_name_H-M   'P 1'
#
loop_
_entity.id
_entity.type
_entity.pdbx_description
1 polymer ?
#
loop_
_entity_poly.entity_id
_entity_poly.type
_entity_poly.pdbx_seq_one_letter_code
_entity_poly.pdbx_strand_id
1 'polypeptide(L)'
;GGYSDMLAQRKGVEDERKRAEKAEKAEATKASGTPLKSSDGGGKSKGKLSFKQKFALENLPKEMEKAQGQIEANEAKMADPKLFTKDPATFNKLATETEKLRETIARMEEEWLELEMLREELEG
;
A
#
# COMPACT_ATOMS: atom_id res chain seq x y z
N GLY A 1 -11.90 -8.09 -18.00
CA GLY A 1 -11.37 -7.51 -16.77
C GLY A 1 -10.01 -6.94 -17.09
N GLY A 2 -9.82 -5.63 -16.90
CA GLY A 2 -8.62 -4.91 -17.40
C GLY A 2 -8.01 -3.94 -16.40
N TYR A 3 -8.47 -3.92 -15.15
CA TYR A 3 -7.97 -2.97 -14.14
C TYR A 3 -6.76 -3.52 -13.36
N SER A 4 -6.71 -4.84 -13.13
CA SER A 4 -5.58 -5.53 -12.50
C SER A 4 -4.30 -5.45 -13.36
N ASP A 5 -4.43 -5.51 -14.69
CA ASP A 5 -3.29 -5.40 -15.62
C ASP A 5 -2.67 -3.99 -15.62
N MET A 6 -3.49 -2.94 -15.46
CA MET A 6 -3.01 -1.56 -15.37
C MET A 6 -2.23 -1.27 -14.07
N LEU A 7 -2.64 -1.87 -12.95
CA LEU A 7 -1.92 -1.73 -11.67
C LEU A 7 -0.58 -2.48 -11.68
N ALA A 8 -0.56 -3.69 -12.27
CA ALA A 8 0.67 -4.44 -12.48
C ALA A 8 1.67 -3.67 -13.35
N GLN A 9 1.19 -3.02 -14.42
CA GLN A 9 2.03 -2.15 -15.26
C GLN A 9 2.55 -0.93 -14.51
N ARG A 10 1.73 -0.27 -13.69
CA ARG A 10 2.16 0.92 -12.92
C ARG A 10 3.19 0.58 -11.84
N LYS A 11 3.03 -0.56 -11.16
CA LYS A 11 4.00 -1.10 -10.20
C LYS A 11 5.30 -1.50 -10.89
N GLY A 12 5.21 -2.11 -12.08
CA GLY A 12 6.37 -2.44 -12.91
C GLY A 12 7.21 -1.21 -13.32
N VAL A 13 6.56 -0.10 -13.67
CA VAL A 13 7.25 1.15 -14.05
C VAL A 13 7.94 1.82 -12.85
N GLU A 14 7.32 1.81 -11.67
CA GLU A 14 7.96 2.33 -10.45
C GLU A 14 9.14 1.47 -9.99
N ASP A 15 9.04 0.15 -10.13
CA ASP A 15 10.12 -0.77 -9.82
C ASP A 15 11.27 -0.69 -10.85
N GLU A 16 10.97 -0.51 -12.14
CA GLU A 16 11.98 -0.24 -13.18
C GLU A 16 12.70 1.07 -12.94
N ARG A 17 11.99 2.14 -12.57
CA ARG A 17 12.61 3.42 -12.24
C ARG A 17 13.53 3.31 -11.01
N LYS A 18 13.08 2.63 -9.96
CA LYS A 18 13.93 2.37 -8.77
C LYS A 18 15.13 1.49 -9.11
N ARG A 19 14.97 0.54 -10.04
CA ARG A 19 16.06 -0.34 -10.49
C ARG A 19 17.07 0.41 -11.35
N ALA A 20 16.62 1.34 -12.19
CA ALA A 20 17.47 2.24 -12.97
C ALA A 20 18.26 3.20 -12.07
N GLU A 21 17.61 3.81 -11.08
CA GLU A 21 18.27 4.71 -10.11
C GLU A 21 19.30 3.95 -9.24
N LYS A 22 19.03 2.68 -8.92
CA LYS A 22 19.95 1.80 -8.19
C LYS A 22 21.08 1.26 -9.07
N ALA A 23 20.87 1.14 -10.38
CA ALA A 23 21.90 0.77 -11.36
C ALA A 23 22.87 1.94 -11.62
N GLU A 24 22.37 3.16 -11.73
CA GLU A 24 23.19 4.38 -11.88
C GLU A 24 24.07 4.60 -10.65
N LYS A 25 23.53 4.34 -9.44
CA LYS A 25 24.29 4.41 -8.19
C LYS A 25 25.32 3.27 -8.04
N ALA A 26 25.10 2.13 -8.71
CA ALA A 26 26.03 1.00 -8.72
C ALA A 26 27.16 1.17 -9.77
N GLU A 27 26.95 1.99 -10.81
CA GLU A 27 27.98 2.30 -11.80
C GLU A 27 29.07 3.23 -11.24
N ALA A 28 28.70 4.14 -10.33
CA ALA A 28 29.63 5.02 -9.62
C ALA A 28 30.54 4.31 -8.58
N THR A 29 30.30 3.01 -8.30
CA THR A 29 31.07 2.22 -7.31
C THR A 29 31.87 1.07 -7.91
N LYS A 30 31.88 0.92 -9.24
CA LYS A 30 32.55 -0.19 -9.95
C LYS A 30 34.02 0.08 -10.35
N ALA A 31 34.70 1.03 -9.70
CA ALA A 31 36.14 1.28 -9.90
C ALA A 31 37.06 0.50 -8.95
N SER A 32 36.55 -0.43 -8.13
CA SER A 32 37.37 -1.34 -7.32
C SER A 32 36.82 -2.75 -7.40
N GLY A 33 37.60 -3.65 -8.00
CA GLY A 33 37.18 -4.97 -8.44
C GLY A 33 36.86 -5.97 -7.33
N THR A 34 35.78 -6.74 -7.53
CA THR A 34 35.69 -8.18 -7.24
C THR A 34 34.42 -8.72 -7.92
N PRO A 35 34.44 -9.86 -8.62
CA PRO A 35 33.25 -10.37 -9.30
C PRO A 35 32.40 -11.16 -8.29
N LEU A 36 31.54 -10.46 -7.54
CA LEU A 36 30.44 -11.12 -6.84
C LEU A 36 29.31 -11.34 -7.83
N LYS A 37 29.40 -12.51 -8.48
CA LYS A 37 28.30 -13.38 -8.92
C LYS A 37 26.93 -12.72 -8.83
N SER A 38 26.59 -11.98 -9.88
CA SER A 38 25.21 -11.58 -10.14
C SER A 38 24.35 -12.84 -10.16
N SER A 39 23.38 -12.89 -9.25
CA SER A 39 22.32 -13.86 -9.24
C SER A 39 21.39 -13.58 -10.41
N ASP A 40 21.77 -14.09 -11.58
CA ASP A 40 20.88 -14.33 -12.70
C ASP A 40 20.22 -15.69 -12.53
N GLY A 41 18.89 -15.69 -12.65
CA GLY A 41 18.09 -16.84 -13.06
C GLY A 41 17.86 -17.96 -12.04
N GLY A 42 16.59 -18.14 -11.67
CA GLY A 42 16.06 -19.49 -11.42
C GLY A 42 16.22 -20.00 -9.99
N GLY A 43 15.39 -19.48 -9.10
CA GLY A 43 15.11 -20.14 -7.83
C GLY A 43 14.11 -19.32 -7.07
N LYS A 44 12.89 -19.84 -6.92
CA LYS A 44 12.02 -19.46 -5.81
C LYS A 44 12.82 -19.76 -4.53
N SER A 45 13.64 -18.83 -4.05
CA SER A 45 13.99 -18.86 -2.64
C SER A 45 12.65 -18.63 -1.94
N LYS A 46 12.13 -19.70 -1.33
CA LYS A 46 11.07 -19.68 -0.33
C LYS A 46 11.54 -18.78 0.82
N GLY A 47 11.58 -17.48 0.55
CA GLY A 47 12.00 -16.46 1.47
C GLY A 47 10.88 -16.24 2.46
N LYS A 48 11.19 -15.99 3.72
CA LYS A 48 10.15 -15.51 4.64
C LYS A 48 9.77 -14.08 4.24
N LEU A 49 8.53 -13.67 4.49
CA LEU A 49 8.15 -12.26 4.42
C LEU A 49 9.19 -11.39 5.14
N SER A 50 9.51 -10.23 4.55
CA SER A 50 10.39 -9.25 5.20
C SER A 50 9.76 -8.73 6.49
N PHE A 51 10.57 -8.20 7.41
CA PHE A 51 10.09 -7.61 8.66
C PHE A 51 9.02 -6.52 8.41
N LYS A 52 9.22 -5.70 7.38
CA LYS A 52 8.26 -4.66 6.98
C LYS A 52 6.92 -5.24 6.54
N GLN A 53 6.94 -6.30 5.74
CA GLN A 53 5.72 -6.97 5.26
C GLN A 53 4.96 -7.66 6.39
N LYS A 54 5.67 -8.32 7.31
CA LYS A 54 5.05 -8.91 8.51
C LYS A 54 4.42 -7.85 9.40
N PHE A 55 5.14 -6.76 9.65
CA PHE A 55 4.62 -5.63 10.40
C PHE A 55 3.39 -5.01 9.72
N ALA A 56 3.41 -4.88 8.39
CA ALA A 56 2.25 -4.39 7.64
C ALA A 56 1.04 -5.33 7.77
N LEU A 57 1.20 -6.64 7.62
CA LEU A 57 0.11 -7.61 7.83
C LEU A 57 -0.52 -7.53 9.23
N GLU A 58 0.30 -7.30 10.26
CA GLU A 58 -0.17 -7.18 11.65
C GLU A 58 -0.81 -5.80 11.96
N ASN A 59 -0.38 -4.75 11.25
CA ASN A 59 -0.79 -3.38 11.54
C ASN A 59 -1.93 -2.87 10.64
N LEU A 60 -2.00 -3.31 9.38
CA LEU A 60 -3.05 -2.91 8.44
C LEU A 60 -4.45 -3.14 9.00
N PRO A 61 -4.80 -4.29 9.62
CA PRO A 61 -6.10 -4.47 10.26
C PRO A 61 -6.43 -3.41 11.31
N LYS A 62 -5.44 -3.01 12.13
CA LYS A 62 -5.62 -1.99 13.17
C LYS A 62 -5.82 -0.60 12.59
N GLU A 63 -5.08 -0.26 11.54
CA GLU A 63 -5.25 1.01 10.84
C GLU A 63 -6.61 1.08 10.12
N MET A 64 -7.09 -0.04 9.56
CA MET A 64 -8.42 -0.14 8.96
C MET A 64 -9.53 0.06 10.00
N GLU A 65 -9.47 -0.63 11.14
CA GLU A 65 -10.43 -0.44 12.25
C GLU A 65 -10.46 1.01 12.73
N LYS A 66 -9.28 1.65 12.84
CA LYS A 66 -9.18 3.06 13.22
C LYS A 66 -9.82 3.98 12.17
N ALA A 67 -9.58 3.73 10.88
CA ALA A 67 -10.20 4.48 9.80
C ALA A 67 -11.72 4.29 9.76
N GLN A 68 -12.21 3.07 10.02
CA GLN A 68 -13.64 2.77 10.15
C GLN A 68 -14.26 3.54 11.32
N GLY A 69 -13.61 3.55 12.50
CA GLY A 69 -14.08 4.34 13.63
C GLY A 69 -14.12 5.85 13.36
N GLN A 70 -13.20 6.36 12.53
CA GLN A 70 -13.24 7.75 12.08
C GLN A 70 -14.41 8.03 11.13
N ILE A 71 -14.74 7.10 10.23
CA ILE A 71 -15.93 7.19 9.37
C ILE A 71 -17.18 7.23 10.24
N GLU A 72 -17.34 6.31 11.17
CA GLU A 72 -18.50 6.26 12.06
C GLU A 72 -18.65 7.57 12.87
N ALA A 73 -17.56 8.11 13.39
CA ALA A 73 -17.57 9.38 14.12
C ALA A 73 -17.95 10.58 13.22
N ASN A 74 -17.52 10.57 11.95
CA ASN A 74 -17.87 11.61 10.98
C ASN A 74 -19.34 11.49 10.56
N GLU A 75 -19.81 10.29 10.26
CA GLU A 75 -21.20 10.00 9.90
C GLU A 75 -22.15 10.36 11.06
N ALA A 76 -21.80 10.04 12.31
CA ALA A 76 -22.58 10.43 13.48
C ALA A 76 -22.71 11.96 13.63
N LYS A 77 -21.66 12.72 13.31
CA LYS A 77 -21.72 14.19 13.29
C LYS A 77 -22.58 14.70 12.13
N MET A 78 -22.43 14.12 10.94
CA MET A 78 -23.21 14.47 9.76
C MET A 78 -24.69 14.13 9.90
N ALA A 79 -25.04 13.15 10.74
CA ALA A 79 -26.42 12.79 11.05
C ALA A 79 -27.18 13.88 11.84
N ASP A 80 -26.51 14.90 12.39
CA ASP A 80 -27.19 16.06 12.99
C ASP A 80 -27.84 16.92 11.89
N PRO A 81 -29.19 16.95 11.80
CA PRO A 81 -29.88 17.73 10.77
C PRO A 81 -29.64 19.24 10.88
N LYS A 82 -29.20 19.74 12.05
CA LYS A 82 -28.88 21.16 12.25
C LYS A 82 -27.49 21.51 11.74
N LEU A 83 -26.59 20.52 11.58
CA LEU A 83 -25.22 20.78 11.15
C LEU A 83 -25.19 21.35 9.72
N PHE A 84 -25.96 20.77 8.80
CA PHE A 84 -26.01 21.26 7.42
C PHE A 84 -26.56 22.69 7.33
N THR A 85 -27.55 23.05 8.16
CA THR A 85 -28.13 24.41 8.13
C THR A 85 -27.23 25.44 8.81
N LYS A 86 -26.51 25.05 9.86
CA LYS A 86 -25.65 25.98 10.64
C LYS A 86 -24.25 26.11 10.09
N ASP A 87 -23.68 25.01 9.61
CA ASP A 87 -22.31 24.94 9.12
C ASP A 87 -22.18 23.94 7.95
N PRO A 88 -22.63 24.35 6.74
CA PRO A 88 -22.49 23.54 5.55
C PRO A 88 -21.03 23.22 5.21
N ALA A 89 -20.08 24.09 5.58
CA ALA A 89 -18.66 23.90 5.29
C ALA A 89 -18.09 22.71 6.08
N THR A 90 -18.42 22.62 7.37
CA THR A 90 -18.06 21.46 8.19
C THR A 90 -18.71 20.19 7.68
N PHE A 91 -19.98 20.21 7.28
CA PHE A 91 -20.63 19.04 6.69
C PHE A 91 -19.91 18.55 5.42
N ASN A 92 -19.60 19.44 4.48
CA ASN A 92 -18.90 19.09 3.24
C ASN A 92 -17.48 18.57 3.51
N LYS A 93 -16.80 19.13 4.52
CA LYS A 93 -15.49 18.64 4.95
C LYS A 93 -15.59 17.21 5.49
N LEU A 94 -16.53 16.94 6.40
CA LEU A 94 -16.75 15.59 6.95
C LEU A 94 -17.14 14.59 5.87
N ALA A 95 -17.97 14.99 4.89
CA ALA A 95 -18.33 14.15 3.76
C ALA A 95 -17.10 13.77 2.92
N THR A 96 -16.26 14.77 2.61
CA THR A 96 -15.03 14.57 1.83
C THR A 96 -14.01 13.71 2.59
N GLU A 97 -13.86 13.92 3.89
CA GLU A 97 -12.99 13.10 4.76
C GLU A 97 -13.49 11.66 4.84
N THR A 98 -14.80 11.45 4.95
CA THR A 98 -15.41 10.12 4.96
C THR A 98 -15.13 9.37 3.66
N GLU A 99 -15.29 10.02 2.51
CA GLU A 99 -14.98 9.40 1.22
C GLU A 99 -13.51 9.00 1.10
N LYS A 100 -12.59 9.90 1.48
CA LYS A 100 -11.15 9.60 1.50
C LYS A 100 -10.79 8.45 2.44
N LEU A 101 -11.45 8.36 3.59
CA LEU A 101 -11.24 7.25 4.53
C LEU A 101 -11.71 5.92 3.93
N ARG A 102 -12.84 5.91 3.22
CA ARG A 102 -13.33 4.72 2.50
C ARG A 102 -12.35 4.27 1.41
N GLU A 103 -11.85 5.19 0.60
CA GLU A 103 -10.79 4.91 -0.39
C GLU A 103 -9.51 4.38 0.29
N THR A 104 -9.16 4.95 1.44
CA THR A 104 -7.98 4.54 2.20
C THR A 104 -8.12 3.12 2.74
N ILE A 105 -9.30 2.76 3.26
CA ILE A 105 -9.60 1.39 3.72
C ILE A 105 -9.49 0.43 2.55
N ALA A 106 -10.14 0.70 1.41
CA ALA A 106 -10.09 -0.17 0.24
C ALA A 106 -8.63 -0.44 -0.21
N ARG A 107 -7.78 0.59 -0.22
CA ARG A 107 -6.35 0.43 -0.53
C ARG A 107 -5.61 -0.42 0.52
N MET A 108 -5.93 -0.25 1.81
CA MET A 108 -5.33 -1.07 2.88
C MET A 108 -5.77 -2.54 2.78
N GLU A 109 -7.03 -2.79 2.40
CA GLU A 109 -7.56 -4.13 2.15
C GLU A 109 -6.84 -4.79 0.96
N GLU A 110 -6.67 -4.07 -0.14
CA GLU A 110 -5.90 -4.54 -1.30
C GLU A 110 -4.45 -4.88 -0.91
N GLU A 111 -3.77 -3.99 -0.18
CA GLU A 111 -2.40 -4.24 0.30
C GLU A 111 -2.34 -5.47 1.21
N TRP A 112 -3.30 -5.64 2.12
CA TRP A 112 -3.37 -6.78 3.00
C TRP A 112 -3.54 -8.10 2.23
N LEU A 113 -4.45 -8.12 1.23
CA LEU A 113 -4.66 -9.28 0.37
C LEU A 113 -3.42 -9.62 -0.47
N GLU A 114 -2.74 -8.62 -1.03
CA GLU A 114 -1.46 -8.83 -1.73
C GLU A 114 -0.41 -9.47 -0.82
N LEU A 115 -0.33 -9.03 0.43
CA LEU A 115 0.62 -9.54 1.40
C LEU A 115 0.27 -10.96 1.88
N GLU A 116 -1.01 -11.29 2.05
CA GLU A 116 -1.44 -12.65 2.39
C GLU A 116 -1.20 -13.63 1.23
N MET A 117 -1.48 -13.23 -0.02
CA MET A 117 -1.13 -14.06 -1.19
C MET A 117 0.37 -14.32 -1.26
N LEU A 118 1.18 -13.29 -1.04
CA LEU A 118 2.64 -13.45 -0.99
C LEU A 118 3.06 -14.36 0.16
N ARG A 119 2.42 -14.24 1.33
CA ARG A 119 2.68 -15.12 2.46
C ARG A 119 2.38 -16.58 2.12
N GLU A 120 1.24 -16.84 1.52
CA GLU A 120 0.80 -18.17 1.11
C GLU A 120 1.76 -18.78 0.08
N GLU A 121 2.19 -18.01 -0.94
CA GLU A 121 3.17 -18.49 -1.93
C GLU A 121 4.52 -18.87 -1.30
N LEU A 122 4.93 -18.18 -0.24
CA LEU A 122 6.19 -18.41 0.44
C LEU A 122 6.13 -19.54 1.50
N GLU A 123 4.95 -19.78 2.08
CA GLU A 123 4.70 -20.83 3.07
C GLU A 123 4.30 -22.17 2.43
N GLY A 124 3.77 -22.19 1.20
CA GLY A 124 3.55 -23.38 0.37
C GLY A 124 4.83 -23.96 -0.24
#